data_AF-A0A011VZG7-F1
#
_entry.id   AF-A0A011VZG7-F1
#
_cell.length_a   1.000
_cell.length_b   1.000
_cell.length_c   1.000
_cell.angle_alpha   90.00
_cell.angle_beta   90.00
_cell.angle_gamma   90.00
#
_symmetry.space_group_name_H-M   'P 1'
#
loop_
_entity.id
_entity.type
_entity.pdbx_description
1 polymer ?
#
loop_
_entity_poly.entity_id
_entity_poly.type
_entity_poly.pdbx_seq_one_letter_code
_entity_poly.pdbx_strand_id
1 'polypeptide(L)' 'MPVINMTATGSNIKTLIKAKGFKVTELQNILGFNTPQSIFKWMRGESIPSIDNLVILAHILNVTIDEIIILN' A
#
# COMPACT_ATOMS: atom_id res chain seq x y z
N MET A 1 -23.32 4.26 0.38
CA MET A 1 -22.50 4.20 -0.84
C MET A 1 -21.14 3.63 -0.45
N PRO A 2 -20.54 2.72 -1.23
CA PRO A 2 -19.25 2.13 -0.87
C PRO A 2 -18.17 3.22 -0.85
N VAL A 3 -17.43 3.29 0.25
CA VAL A 3 -16.31 4.23 0.41
C VAL A 3 -15.09 3.48 0.93
N ILE A 4 -13.89 3.93 0.57
CA ILE A 4 -12.65 3.29 1.04
C ILE A 4 -12.51 3.49 2.55
N ASN A 5 -12.29 2.40 3.27
CA ASN A 5 -11.83 2.43 4.65
C ASN A 5 -10.31 2.65 4.66
N MET A 6 -9.89 3.89 4.88
CA MET A 6 -8.47 4.27 4.81
C MET A 6 -7.61 3.54 5.85
N THR A 7 -8.10 3.43 7.08
CA THR A 7 -7.36 2.75 8.17
C THR A 7 -7.22 1.25 7.90
N ALA A 8 -8.30 0.60 7.47
CA ALA A 8 -8.27 -0.83 7.14
C ALA A 8 -7.41 -1.11 5.91
N THR A 9 -7.51 -0.28 4.87
CA THR A 9 -6.64 -0.35 3.68
C THR A 9 -5.16 -0.20 4.07
N GLY A 10 -4.82 0.78 4.92
CA GLY A 10 -3.45 0.96 5.41
C GLY A 10 -2.91 -0.23 6.19
N SER A 11 -3.73 -0.78 7.09
CA SER A 11 -3.40 -2.00 7.84
C SER A 11 -3.20 -3.21 6.92
N ASN A 12 -4.02 -3.32 5.86
CA ASN A 12 -3.91 -4.36 4.86
C ASN A 12 -2.62 -4.24 4.04
N ILE A 13 -2.27 -3.03 3.57
CA ILE A 13 -0.98 -2.76 2.90
C ILE A 13 0.20 -3.22 3.77
N LYS A 14 0.20 -2.89 5.06
CA LYS A 14 1.24 -3.33 6.00
C LYS A 14 1.31 -4.85 6.11
N THR A 15 0.16 -5.52 6.15
CA THR A 15 0.06 -6.98 6.23
C THR A 15 0.60 -7.64 4.97
N LEU A 16 0.21 -7.17 3.78
CA LEU A 16 0.65 -7.71 2.49
C LEU A 16 2.16 -7.54 2.29
N ILE A 17 2.71 -6.35 2.61
CA ILE A 17 4.16 -6.09 2.57
C ILE A 17 4.91 -7.11 3.45
N LYS A 18 4.45 -7.29 4.69
CA LYS A 18 5.06 -8.25 5.63
C LYS A 18 4.93 -9.69 5.15
N ALA A 19 3.78 -10.08 4.61
CA ALA A 19 3.51 -11.43 4.12
C ALA A 19 4.42 -11.80 2.93
N LYS A 20 4.77 -10.82 2.10
CA LYS A 20 5.68 -11.00 0.95
C LYS A 20 7.16 -10.84 1.33
N GLY A 21 7.46 -10.52 2.59
CA GLY A 21 8.83 -10.43 3.10
C GLY A 21 9.58 -9.16 2.72
N PHE A 22 8.89 -8.14 2.18
CA PHE A 22 9.52 -6.89 1.77
C PHE A 22 9.80 -5.97 2.95
N LYS A 23 10.94 -5.27 2.89
CA LYS A 23 11.28 -4.12 3.73
C LYS A 23 10.74 -2.84 3.09
N VAL A 24 10.31 -1.88 3.91
CA VAL A 24 9.83 -0.57 3.43
C VAL A 24 10.86 0.15 2.54
N THR A 25 12.16 -0.01 2.82
CA THR A 25 13.25 0.56 2.00
C THR A 25 13.32 -0.05 0.61
N GLU A 26 12.95 -1.32 0.43
CA GLU A 26 12.91 -1.97 -0.89
C GLU A 26 11.74 -1.41 -1.69
N LEU A 27 10.56 -1.31 -1.08
CA LEU A 27 9.40 -0.67 -1.71
C LEU A 27 9.69 0.78 -2.08
N GLN A 28 10.36 1.54 -1.21
CA GLN A 28 10.74 2.92 -1.48
C GLN A 28 11.57 3.02 -2.77
N ASN A 29 12.58 2.17 -2.91
CA ASN A 29 13.43 2.16 -4.09
C ASN A 29 12.65 1.79 -5.36
N ILE A 30 11.77 0.79 -5.28
CA ILE A 30 10.95 0.35 -6.42
C ILE A 30 9.95 1.44 -6.84
N LEU A 31 9.34 2.11 -5.87
CA LEU A 31 8.38 3.20 -6.10
C LEU A 31 9.06 4.52 -6.51
N GLY A 32 10.39 4.57 -6.57
CA GLY A 32 11.15 5.76 -6.94
C GLY A 32 11.03 6.90 -5.94
N PHE A 33 10.73 6.60 -4.67
CA PHE A 33 10.59 7.62 -3.64
C PHE A 33 11.96 8.00 -3.06
N ASN A 34 12.18 9.31 -2.91
CA ASN A 34 13.36 9.82 -2.21
C ASN A 34 13.37 9.43 -0.72
N THR A 35 12.19 9.21 -0.12
CA THR A 35 12.04 8.91 1.31
C THR A 35 10.88 7.91 1.55
N PRO A 36 10.92 7.09 2.61
CA PRO A 36 9.87 6.07 2.87
C PRO A 36 8.54 6.64 3.41
N GLN A 37 8.44 7.95 3.61
CA GLN A 37 7.39 8.63 4.36
C GLN A 37 6.01 8.36 3.75
N SER A 38 5.89 8.37 2.42
CA SER A 38 4.62 8.07 1.73
C SER A 38 4.10 6.68 2.08
N ILE A 39 4.98 5.67 2.09
CA ILE A 39 4.63 4.30 2.42
C ILE A 39 4.14 4.21 3.87
N PHE A 40 4.83 4.88 4.79
CA PHE A 40 4.41 4.93 6.19
C PHE A 40 3.05 5.63 6.40
N LYS A 41 2.77 6.71 5.65
CA LYS A 41 1.45 7.36 5.67
C LYS A 41 0.35 6.40 5.23
N TRP A 42 0.59 5.64 4.17
CA TRP A 42 -0.35 4.62 3.70
C TRP A 42 -0.59 3.56 4.78
N MET A 43 0.47 3.03 5.38
CA MET A 43 0.37 2.01 6.42
C MET A 43 -0.37 2.47 7.69
N ARG A 44 -0.41 3.79 7.95
CA ARG A 44 -1.18 4.38 9.06
C ARG A 44 -2.58 4.85 8.65
N GLY A 45 -2.93 4.74 7.37
CA GLY A 45 -4.22 5.20 6.84
C GLY A 45 -4.35 6.72 6.79
N GLU A 46 -3.25 7.47 6.78
CA GLU A 46 -3.25 8.95 6.69
C GLU A 46 -3.48 9.43 5.25
N SER A 47 -3.15 8.59 4.27
CA SER A 47 -3.42 8.82 2.86
C SER A 47 -3.56 7.49 2.12
N ILE A 48 -4.22 7.53 0.96
CA ILE A 48 -4.30 6.40 0.03
C ILE A 48 -3.16 6.53 -1.00
N PRO A 49 -2.52 5.42 -1.43
CA PRO A 49 -1.58 5.49 -2.55
C PRO A 49 -2.29 5.99 -3.83
N SER A 50 -1.59 6.72 -4.69
CA SER A 50 -2.15 7.03 -6.02
C SER A 50 -2.46 5.74 -6.79
N ILE A 51 -3.28 5.84 -7.83
CA ILE A 51 -3.60 4.69 -8.69
C ILE A 51 -2.32 4.03 -9.24
N ASP A 52 -1.34 4.82 -9.69
CA ASP A 52 -0.06 4.30 -10.17
C ASP A 52 0.68 3.51 -9.08
N ASN A 53 0.70 4.03 -7.85
CA ASN A 53 1.32 3.34 -6.73
C ASN A 53 0.56 2.05 -6.35
N LEU A 54 -0.77 2.03 -6.47
CA LEU A 54 -1.56 0.82 -6.26
C LEU A 54 -1.26 -0.24 -7.33
N VAL A 55 -1.11 0.16 -8.59
CA VAL A 55 -0.71 -0.75 -9.68
C VAL A 55 0.66 -1.36 -9.40
N ILE A 56 1.64 -0.54 -8.99
CA ILE A 56 2.98 -1.03 -8.65
C ILE A 56 2.93 -1.95 -7.43
N LEU A 57 2.21 -1.56 -6.36
CA LEU A 57 2.03 -2.39 -5.16
C LEU A 57 1.40 -3.74 -5.49
N ALA A 58 0.32 -3.75 -6.27
CA ALA A 58 -0.36 -4.97 -6.71
C ALA A 58 0.62 -5.89 -7.46
N HIS A 59 1.39 -5.33 -8.39
CA HIS A 59 2.39 -6.08 -9.15
C HIS A 59 3.48 -6.69 -8.25
N ILE A 60 4.13 -5.90 -7.38
CA ILE A 60 5.25 -6.41 -6.56
C ILE A 60 4.78 -7.35 -5.45
N LEU A 61 3.58 -7.12 -4.90
CA LEU A 61 3.00 -7.96 -3.86
C LEU A 61 2.30 -9.19 -4.45
N ASN A 62 2.20 -9.28 -5.78
CA ASN A 62 1.50 -10.34 -6.50
C ASN A 62 0.08 -10.57 -5.94
N VAL A 63 -0.72 -9.51 -5.98
CA VAL A 63 -2.14 -9.43 -5.60
C VAL A 63 -2.85 -8.49 -6.59
N THR A 64 -4.17 -8.46 -6.58
CA THR A 64 -4.94 -7.46 -7.32
C THR A 64 -5.12 -6.17 -6.52
N ILE A 65 -5.55 -5.09 -7.17
CA ILE A 65 -5.80 -3.80 -6.48
C ILE A 65 -6.96 -3.91 -5.49
N ASP A 66 -8.00 -4.70 -5.81
CA ASP A 66 -9.14 -4.93 -4.93
C ASP A 66 -8.77 -5.74 -3.69
N GLU A 67 -7.76 -6.62 -3.76
CA GLU A 67 -7.20 -7.27 -2.57
C GLU A 67 -6.45 -6.28 -1.65
N ILE A 68 -6.03 -5.11 -2.16
CA ILE A 68 -5.38 -4.06 -1.35
C ILE A 68 -6.42 -3.17 -0.67
N ILE A 69 -7.48 -2.78 -1.39
CA ILE A 69 -8.45 -1.78 -0.95
C ILE A 69 -9.57 -2.40 -0.11
N ILE A 70 -9.80 -1.85 1.09
CA ILE A 70 -10.93 -2.23 1.95
C ILE A 70 -12.02 -1.18 1.87
N LEU A 71 -13.29 -1.60 1.76
CA LEU A 71 -14.46 -0.73 1.69
C LEU A 71 -15.27 -0.77 3.00
N ASN A 72 -15.99 0.31 3.30
CA ASN A 72 -17.05 0.38 4.33
C ASN A 72 -18.43 0.05 3.76
#